data_AF-A0A3P7EJC8-F1
#
_entry.id   AF-A0A3P7EJC8-F1
#
_cell.length_a   1.000
_cell.length_b   1.000
_cell.length_c   1.000
_cell.angle_alpha   90.00
_cell.angle_beta   90.00
_cell.angle_gamma   90.00
#
_symmetry.space_group_name_H-M   'P 1'
#
loop_
_entity.id
_entity.type
_entity.pdbx_description
1 polymer ?
#
loop_
_entity_poly.entity_id
_entity_poly.type
_entity_poly.pdbx_seq_one_letter_code
_entity_poly.pdbx_strand_id
1 'polypeptide(L)'
;MSGPGDFVTDNLASGGTVCGTAVAPGGQETSSSATPAKKPKKACRARTGYMLFHGEARKRIRAAHPELNFVEVSKRVGEEWAKVSAEEKNKYKLRAEQIAKEAKEDDSQKIILPPPGRILVYQCMWQKCDIQADTSDALYEHIKTTHNMEYFSQGEKRYACLWSTCFRNKRYPRSFSLLPHLQQHIKYKHLPRCARFITPDKKSKNFFSLTSSA
;
A
#
# COMPACT_ATOMS: atom_id res chain seq x y z
N MET A 1 -29.43 -4.27 51.60
CA MET A 1 -29.83 -4.36 50.18
C MET A 1 -29.36 -3.11 49.47
N SER A 2 -28.76 -3.31 48.29
CA SER A 2 -28.69 -2.42 47.12
C SER A 2 -27.85 -1.13 47.18
N GLY A 3 -27.09 -0.90 46.09
CA GLY A 3 -26.17 0.22 45.80
C GLY A 3 -26.85 1.59 45.65
N PRO A 4 -26.23 2.62 45.02
CA PRO A 4 -25.45 2.65 43.76
C PRO A 4 -24.06 3.33 43.94
N GLY A 5 -23.12 3.36 42.99
CA GLY A 5 -23.06 4.21 41.79
C GLY A 5 -22.63 5.65 42.14
N ASP A 6 -21.78 6.27 41.31
CA ASP A 6 -21.10 7.60 41.46
C ASP A 6 -19.72 7.51 42.16
N PHE A 7 -18.64 8.21 41.80
CA PHE A 7 -18.31 9.24 40.82
C PHE A 7 -16.79 9.55 41.01
N VAL A 8 -16.22 10.29 40.05
CA VAL A 8 -15.04 11.19 40.10
C VAL A 8 -13.56 10.76 40.15
N THR A 9 -12.88 11.42 39.21
CA THR A 9 -11.54 12.06 39.19
C THR A 9 -10.34 11.13 39.24
N ASP A 10 -9.35 11.30 38.36
CA ASP A 10 -8.36 12.38 38.35
C ASP A 10 -7.36 12.01 37.21
N ASN A 11 -6.57 12.83 36.52
CA ASN A 11 -5.98 14.12 36.78
C ASN A 11 -5.46 14.68 35.44
N LEU A 12 -5.42 16.00 35.33
CA LEU A 12 -4.76 16.79 34.31
C LEU A 12 -3.42 17.30 34.88
N ALA A 13 -2.29 16.79 34.40
CA ALA A 13 -0.99 17.45 34.52
C ALA A 13 -0.10 17.00 33.36
N SER A 14 0.16 17.85 32.37
CA SER A 14 1.20 18.89 32.38
C SER A 14 2.62 18.30 32.31
N GLY A 15 3.18 18.34 31.10
CA GLY A 15 4.56 17.96 30.82
C GLY A 15 5.01 18.52 29.48
N GLY A 16 5.09 19.85 29.39
CA GLY A 16 5.83 20.52 28.33
C GLY A 16 7.33 20.50 28.64
N THR A 17 8.16 20.35 27.62
CA THR A 17 9.48 20.98 27.54
C THR A 17 9.83 21.20 26.07
N VAL A 18 10.34 22.38 25.84
CA VAL A 18 10.71 23.03 24.59
C VAL A 18 12.12 22.64 24.15
N CYS A 19 12.31 22.55 22.84
CA CYS A 19 13.55 22.86 22.13
C CYS A 19 13.10 23.27 20.72
N GLY A 20 13.52 24.35 20.09
CA GLY A 20 14.55 25.34 20.35
C GLY A 20 14.72 26.05 19.00
N THR A 21 14.72 27.37 19.04
CA THR A 21 14.61 28.35 17.96
C THR A 21 15.71 28.22 16.89
N ALA A 22 15.35 28.41 15.61
CA ALA A 22 16.23 29.03 14.62
C ALA A 22 15.39 29.68 13.50
N VAL A 23 15.65 30.97 13.31
CA VAL A 23 14.97 31.93 12.44
C VAL A 23 15.75 32.07 11.11
N ALA A 24 15.02 31.98 9.97
CA ALA A 24 15.16 32.67 8.67
C ALA A 24 16.54 32.79 7.95
N PRO A 25 16.61 33.39 6.73
CA PRO A 25 15.86 33.16 5.49
C PRO A 25 16.80 32.87 4.29
N GLY A 26 16.25 32.58 3.10
CA GLY A 26 16.95 32.88 1.85
C GLY A 26 16.90 31.80 0.76
N GLY A 27 16.08 32.07 -0.26
CA GLY A 27 16.26 31.77 -1.68
C GLY A 27 16.96 30.47 -2.10
N GLN A 28 16.20 29.58 -2.73
CA GLN A 28 16.49 29.20 -4.11
C GLN A 28 15.28 28.54 -4.77
N GLU A 29 14.63 29.33 -5.61
CA GLU A 29 14.04 28.79 -6.83
C GLU A 29 15.20 28.36 -7.73
N THR A 30 15.44 27.05 -7.85
CA THR A 30 16.17 26.52 -9.00
C THR A 30 15.42 25.32 -9.56
N SER A 31 14.84 25.60 -10.71
CA SER A 31 14.46 24.69 -11.77
C SER A 31 15.47 23.56 -12.00
N SER A 32 14.92 22.43 -12.44
CA SER A 32 15.55 21.43 -13.29
C SER A 32 16.67 20.57 -12.67
N SER A 33 16.26 19.44 -12.09
CA SER A 33 17.05 18.21 -12.20
C SER A 33 16.24 17.17 -12.99
N ALA A 34 16.60 17.05 -14.26
CA ALA A 34 16.25 15.94 -15.13
C ALA A 34 16.97 14.67 -14.66
N THR A 35 16.24 13.55 -14.48
CA THR A 35 16.74 12.17 -14.62
C THR A 35 15.57 11.17 -14.54
N PRO A 36 15.70 9.95 -15.12
CA PRO A 36 14.69 9.41 -16.03
C PRO A 36 13.81 8.29 -15.44
N ALA A 37 12.86 7.86 -16.26
CA ALA A 37 11.91 6.77 -16.07
C ALA A 37 10.86 7.07 -15.00
N LYS A 38 9.70 7.55 -15.48
CA LYS A 38 8.43 7.57 -14.76
C LYS A 38 8.21 6.18 -14.16
N LYS A 39 8.62 5.97 -12.90
CA LYS A 39 8.13 4.84 -12.11
C LYS A 39 6.61 4.92 -12.22
N PRO A 40 5.91 3.82 -12.61
CA PRO A 40 4.46 3.85 -12.68
C PRO A 40 4.01 4.35 -11.31
N LYS A 41 3.37 5.53 -11.31
CA LYS A 41 2.88 6.17 -10.09
C LYS A 41 1.91 5.17 -9.51
N LYS A 42 2.39 4.34 -8.57
CA LYS A 42 1.60 3.37 -7.81
C LYS A 42 0.31 4.08 -7.48
N ALA A 43 -0.80 3.61 -8.04
CA ALA A 43 -2.11 4.23 -7.94
C ALA A 43 -2.23 4.81 -6.53
N CYS A 44 -2.13 6.14 -6.46
CA CYS A 44 -2.16 6.84 -5.17
C CYS A 44 -3.46 6.38 -4.52
N ARG A 45 -3.33 5.72 -3.35
CA ARG A 45 -4.39 5.05 -2.60
C ARG A 45 -5.74 5.70 -2.87
N ALA A 46 -6.72 4.88 -3.29
CA ALA A 46 -8.09 5.27 -3.65
C ALA A 46 -8.47 6.62 -3.03
N ARG A 47 -8.43 7.68 -3.85
CA ARG A 47 -8.72 9.04 -3.39
C ARG A 47 -10.19 9.05 -2.99
N THR A 48 -10.48 9.22 -1.70
CA THR A 48 -11.85 9.42 -1.24
C THR A 48 -12.37 10.78 -1.70
N GLY A 49 -13.68 11.01 -1.65
CA GLY A 49 -14.26 12.33 -1.98
C GLY A 49 -13.62 13.46 -1.17
N TYR A 50 -13.35 13.23 0.12
CA TYR A 50 -12.60 14.17 0.95
C TYR A 50 -11.18 14.44 0.44
N MET A 51 -10.45 13.45 -0.08
CA MET A 51 -9.09 13.67 -0.61
C MET A 51 -9.09 14.55 -1.87
N LEU A 52 -10.13 14.43 -2.70
CA LEU A 52 -10.31 15.32 -3.86
C LEU A 52 -10.58 16.75 -3.40
N PHE A 53 -11.59 16.93 -2.54
CA PHE A 53 -11.91 18.24 -1.96
C PHE A 53 -10.71 18.84 -1.24
N HIS A 54 -10.00 18.06 -0.42
CA HIS A 54 -8.82 18.51 0.31
C HIS A 54 -7.75 19.03 -0.66
N GLY A 55 -7.48 18.33 -1.76
CA GLY A 55 -6.48 18.76 -2.74
C GLY A 55 -6.81 20.12 -3.38
N GLU A 56 -8.09 20.36 -3.67
CA GLU A 56 -8.59 21.60 -4.26
C GLU A 56 -8.65 22.74 -3.24
N ALA A 57 -9.26 22.49 -2.08
CA ALA A 57 -9.39 23.44 -0.98
C ALA A 57 -8.03 23.87 -0.43
N ARG A 58 -7.08 22.94 -0.26
CA ARG A 58 -5.71 23.27 0.18
C ARG A 58 -5.04 24.24 -0.79
N LYS A 59 -5.17 24.04 -2.10
CA LYS A 59 -4.61 24.95 -3.11
C LYS A 59 -5.24 26.34 -3.04
N ARG A 60 -6.58 26.39 -2.94
CA ARG A 60 -7.34 27.64 -2.81
C ARG A 60 -6.96 28.43 -1.55
N ILE A 61 -6.95 27.77 -0.39
CA ILE A 61 -6.63 28.42 0.89
C ILE A 61 -5.16 28.85 0.94
N ARG A 62 -4.23 28.03 0.40
CA ARG A 62 -2.81 28.41 0.35
C ARG A 62 -2.54 29.60 -0.59
N ALA A 63 -3.32 29.73 -1.67
CA ALA A 63 -3.23 30.87 -2.57
C ALA A 63 -3.83 32.14 -1.94
N ALA A 64 -4.93 32.02 -1.20
CA ALA A 64 -5.56 33.14 -0.50
C ALA A 64 -4.78 33.58 0.76
N HIS A 65 -4.07 32.64 1.39
CA HIS A 65 -3.33 32.84 2.64
C HIS A 65 -1.95 32.16 2.57
N PRO A 66 -1.01 32.71 1.78
CA PRO A 66 0.34 32.15 1.65
C PRO A 66 1.15 32.17 2.95
N GLU A 67 0.79 33.03 3.91
CA GLU A 67 1.41 33.21 5.22
C GLU A 67 1.12 32.07 6.21
N LEU A 68 -0.03 31.41 6.08
CA LEU A 68 -0.43 30.36 7.01
C LEU A 68 0.48 29.15 6.92
N ASN A 69 0.71 28.46 8.03
CA ASN A 69 1.45 27.21 7.99
C ASN A 69 0.58 26.05 7.45
N PHE A 70 1.22 24.97 7.01
CA PHE A 70 0.55 23.76 6.50
C PHE A 70 -0.51 23.20 7.45
N VAL A 71 -0.25 23.24 8.76
CA VAL A 71 -1.18 22.77 9.80
C VAL A 71 -2.45 23.61 9.83
N GLU A 72 -2.33 24.93 9.76
CA GLU A 72 -3.45 25.88 9.79
C GLU A 72 -4.30 25.79 8.53
N VAL A 73 -3.64 25.70 7.36
CA VAL A 73 -4.34 25.45 6.08
C VAL A 73 -5.13 24.15 6.16
N SER A 74 -4.55 23.08 6.71
CA SER A 74 -5.23 21.79 6.84
C SER A 74 -6.42 21.84 7.81
N LYS A 75 -6.33 22.62 8.90
CA LYS A 75 -7.45 22.86 9.82
C LYS A 75 -8.61 23.56 9.10
N ARG A 76 -8.33 24.64 8.36
CA ARG A 76 -9.35 25.37 7.58
C ARG A 76 -10.03 24.50 6.52
N VAL A 77 -9.27 23.64 5.83
CA VAL A 77 -9.85 22.65 4.88
C VAL A 77 -10.87 21.74 5.58
N GLY A 78 -10.57 21.27 6.79
CA GLY A 78 -11.48 20.43 7.58
C GLY A 78 -12.76 21.16 7.96
N GLU A 79 -12.65 22.42 8.36
CA GLU A 79 -13.80 23.28 8.67
C GLU A 79 -14.67 23.57 7.44
N GLU A 80 -14.04 23.83 6.28
CA GLU A 80 -14.79 23.97 5.01
C GLU A 80 -15.51 22.67 4.66
N TRP A 81 -14.85 21.52 4.76
CA TRP A 81 -15.47 20.22 4.47
C TRP A 81 -16.68 19.92 5.37
N ALA A 82 -16.62 20.30 6.65
CA ALA A 82 -17.76 20.15 7.55
C ALA A 82 -18.99 20.93 7.03
N LYS A 83 -18.78 22.12 6.46
CA LYS A 83 -19.81 23.02 5.92
C LYS A 83 -20.30 22.65 4.51
N VAL A 84 -19.54 21.85 3.75
CA VAL A 84 -19.97 21.37 2.42
C VAL A 84 -21.28 20.58 2.55
N SER A 85 -22.25 20.88 1.67
CA SER A 85 -23.57 20.24 1.64
C SER A 85 -23.47 18.73 1.36
N ALA A 86 -24.51 17.97 1.75
CA ALA A 86 -24.54 16.53 1.49
C ALA A 86 -24.47 16.21 -0.01
N GLU A 87 -25.12 17.03 -0.85
CA GLU A 87 -25.11 16.90 -2.31
C GLU A 87 -23.72 17.09 -2.90
N GLU A 88 -22.99 18.13 -2.47
CA GLU A 88 -21.65 18.39 -2.95
C GLU A 88 -20.66 17.32 -2.43
N LYS A 89 -20.80 16.90 -1.16
CA LYS A 89 -20.05 15.74 -0.62
C LYS A 89 -20.28 14.49 -1.47
N ASN A 90 -21.53 14.24 -1.87
CA ASN A 90 -21.88 13.11 -2.73
C ASN A 90 -21.25 13.25 -4.12
N LYS A 91 -21.22 14.45 -4.71
CA LYS A 91 -20.52 14.72 -5.98
C LYS A 91 -19.04 14.37 -5.91
N TYR A 92 -18.35 14.74 -4.82
CA TYR A 92 -16.96 14.33 -4.62
C TYR A 92 -16.81 12.82 -4.41
N LYS A 93 -17.75 12.17 -3.70
CA LYS A 93 -17.78 10.72 -3.52
C LYS A 93 -17.90 9.99 -4.87
N LEU A 94 -18.84 10.39 -5.72
CA LEU A 94 -19.05 9.80 -7.04
C LEU A 94 -17.83 10.01 -7.96
N ARG A 95 -17.24 11.22 -7.96
CA ARG A 95 -15.99 11.49 -8.69
C ARG A 95 -14.84 10.61 -8.19
N ALA A 96 -14.72 10.42 -6.88
CA ALA A 96 -13.73 9.53 -6.28
C ALA A 96 -13.93 8.07 -6.71
N GLU A 97 -15.17 7.58 -6.73
CA GLU A 97 -15.52 6.23 -7.19
C GLU A 97 -15.20 6.04 -8.68
N GLN A 98 -15.52 7.04 -9.51
CA GLN A 98 -15.20 7.01 -10.94
C GLN A 98 -13.68 6.96 -11.19
N ILE A 99 -12.90 7.84 -10.54
CA ILE A 99 -11.43 7.82 -10.64
C ILE A 99 -10.88 6.46 -10.17
N ALA A 100 -11.46 5.87 -9.13
CA ALA A 100 -11.06 4.57 -8.63
C ALA A 100 -11.40 3.43 -9.61
N LYS A 101 -12.47 3.54 -10.39
CA LYS A 101 -12.84 2.58 -11.43
C LYS A 101 -11.88 2.70 -12.63
N GLU A 102 -11.71 3.90 -13.16
CA GLU A 102 -10.81 4.18 -14.30
C GLU A 102 -9.37 3.74 -14.00
N ALA A 103 -8.89 3.97 -12.77
CA ALA A 103 -7.54 3.55 -12.36
C ALA A 103 -7.38 2.02 -12.29
N LYS A 104 -8.45 1.27 -11.99
CA LYS A 104 -8.42 -0.20 -12.02
C LYS A 104 -8.45 -0.73 -13.45
N GLU A 105 -9.20 -0.08 -14.33
CA GLU A 105 -9.26 -0.43 -15.75
C GLU A 105 -7.91 -0.18 -16.44
N ASP A 106 -7.26 0.97 -16.19
CA ASP A 106 -5.91 1.29 -16.69
C ASP A 106 -4.82 0.33 -16.15
N ASP A 107 -4.93 -0.13 -14.90
CA ASP A 107 -4.00 -1.14 -14.35
C ASP A 107 -4.22 -2.51 -14.98
N SER A 108 -5.48 -2.89 -15.23
CA SER A 108 -5.84 -4.16 -15.86
C SER A 108 -5.46 -4.22 -17.34
N GLN A 109 -5.48 -3.08 -18.04
CA GLN A 109 -5.17 -2.98 -19.48
C GLN A 109 -3.67 -2.88 -19.80
N LYS A 110 -2.79 -2.69 -18.82
CA LYS A 110 -1.33 -2.71 -19.05
C LYS A 110 -0.86 -4.15 -19.25
N ILE A 111 -1.10 -4.69 -20.44
CA ILE A 111 -0.46 -5.92 -20.90
C ILE A 111 1.04 -5.66 -20.96
N ILE A 112 1.77 -6.29 -20.06
CA ILE A 112 3.24 -6.26 -20.04
C ILE A 112 3.71 -7.17 -21.18
N LEU A 113 3.91 -6.59 -22.38
CA LEU A 113 4.49 -7.31 -23.51
C LEU A 113 5.96 -7.62 -23.21
N PRO A 114 6.40 -8.88 -23.33
CA PRO A 114 7.80 -9.22 -23.14
C PRO A 114 8.64 -8.69 -24.32
N PRO A 115 9.91 -8.28 -24.08
CA PRO A 115 10.84 -7.99 -25.16
C PRO A 115 11.01 -9.19 -26.11
N PRO A 116 11.38 -8.97 -27.38
CA PRO A 116 11.63 -10.06 -28.33
C PRO A 116 12.58 -11.12 -27.78
N GLY A 117 12.25 -12.40 -27.98
CA GLY A 117 13.04 -13.52 -27.48
C GLY A 117 12.94 -13.78 -25.96
N ARG A 118 12.07 -13.08 -25.24
CA ARG A 118 11.78 -13.33 -23.82
C ARG A 118 10.31 -13.66 -23.60
N ILE A 119 10.04 -14.35 -22.51
CA ILE A 119 8.69 -14.66 -22.03
C ILE A 119 8.48 -14.06 -20.64
N LEU A 120 7.25 -13.64 -20.36
CA LEU A 120 6.85 -13.22 -19.02
C LEU A 120 6.55 -14.45 -18.17
N VAL A 121 7.18 -14.54 -17.00
CA VAL A 121 6.92 -15.59 -16.02
C VAL A 121 6.79 -14.99 -14.63
N TYR A 122 6.03 -15.66 -13.78
CA TYR A 122 5.90 -15.38 -12.36
C TYR A 122 6.67 -16.44 -11.58
N GLN A 123 7.79 -16.06 -10.96
CA GLN A 123 8.66 -17.00 -10.27
C GLN A 123 8.41 -17.05 -8.76
N CYS A 124 8.29 -18.25 -8.21
CA CYS A 124 8.30 -18.45 -6.77
C CYS A 124 9.73 -18.22 -6.23
N MET A 125 9.87 -17.33 -5.25
CA MET A 125 11.16 -17.04 -4.63
C MET A 125 11.16 -17.46 -3.15
N TRP A 126 10.31 -18.43 -2.81
CA TRP A 126 10.36 -19.14 -1.54
C TRP A 126 11.67 -19.93 -1.44
N GLN A 127 12.15 -20.17 -0.23
CA GLN A 127 13.33 -21.02 -0.03
C GLN A 127 13.13 -22.40 -0.66
N LYS A 128 14.09 -22.85 -1.46
CA LYS A 128 14.12 -24.17 -2.12
C LYS A 128 12.94 -24.43 -3.08
N CYS A 129 12.28 -23.39 -3.57
CA CYS A 129 11.24 -23.53 -4.59
C CYS A 129 11.74 -23.04 -5.95
N ASP A 130 11.48 -23.80 -7.01
CA ASP A 130 11.90 -23.54 -8.40
C ASP A 130 10.71 -23.38 -9.37
N ILE A 131 9.52 -23.27 -8.80
CA ILE A 131 8.26 -23.15 -9.52
C ILE A 131 8.17 -21.82 -10.28
N GLN A 132 7.71 -21.92 -11.51
CA GLN A 132 7.39 -20.77 -12.37
C GLN A 132 5.95 -20.93 -12.90
N ALA A 133 5.25 -19.82 -13.07
CA ALA A 133 3.91 -19.82 -13.67
C ALA A 133 3.78 -18.77 -14.76
N ASP A 134 2.80 -18.94 -15.63
CA ASP A 134 2.44 -17.99 -16.69
C ASP A 134 1.60 -16.80 -16.18
N THR A 135 0.84 -17.00 -15.11
CA THR A 135 -0.04 -15.99 -14.51
C THR A 135 0.30 -15.75 -13.04
N SER A 136 -0.02 -14.55 -12.54
CA SER A 136 0.12 -14.24 -11.11
C SER A 136 -0.77 -15.11 -10.24
N ASP A 137 -1.97 -15.44 -10.70
CA ASP A 137 -2.93 -16.24 -9.93
C ASP A 137 -2.48 -17.69 -9.81
N ALA A 138 -1.96 -18.28 -10.89
CA ALA A 138 -1.34 -19.61 -10.85
C ALA A 138 -0.22 -19.68 -9.81
N LEU A 139 0.71 -18.72 -9.83
CA LEU A 139 1.77 -18.68 -8.82
C LEU A 139 1.19 -18.53 -7.40
N TYR A 140 0.15 -17.72 -7.22
CA TYR A 140 -0.47 -17.50 -5.92
C TYR A 140 -1.14 -18.75 -5.36
N GLU A 141 -1.86 -19.50 -6.19
CA GLU A 141 -2.42 -20.80 -5.79
C GLU A 141 -1.34 -21.78 -5.37
N HIS A 142 -0.25 -21.90 -6.14
CA HIS A 142 0.89 -22.73 -5.73
C HIS A 142 1.44 -22.33 -4.36
N ILE A 143 1.60 -21.02 -4.09
CA ILE A 143 2.10 -20.57 -2.80
C ILE A 143 1.13 -20.95 -1.68
N LYS A 144 -0.19 -20.82 -1.91
CA LYS A 144 -1.20 -21.23 -0.93
C LYS A 144 -1.21 -22.74 -0.68
N THR A 145 -0.97 -23.57 -1.68
CA THR A 145 -1.00 -25.02 -1.49
C THR A 145 0.32 -25.57 -0.97
N THR A 146 1.45 -24.97 -1.34
CA THR A 146 2.80 -25.55 -1.11
C THR A 146 3.54 -24.88 0.04
N HIS A 147 3.32 -23.60 0.29
CA HIS A 147 4.16 -22.79 1.18
C HIS A 147 3.45 -22.25 2.43
N ASN A 148 2.21 -22.67 2.67
CA ASN A 148 1.51 -22.41 3.93
C ASN A 148 2.04 -23.30 5.06
N MET A 149 3.35 -23.28 5.31
CA MET A 149 3.94 -24.09 6.36
C MET A 149 3.54 -23.57 7.74
N GLU A 150 2.81 -24.41 8.48
CA GLU A 150 2.56 -24.23 9.91
C GLU A 150 3.84 -24.60 10.68
N TYR A 151 4.20 -23.78 11.66
CA TYR A 151 5.14 -24.17 12.69
C TYR A 151 4.52 -23.90 14.06
N PHE A 152 4.84 -24.76 15.02
CA PHE A 152 4.40 -24.57 16.40
C PHE A 152 5.44 -23.75 17.16
N SER A 153 4.99 -22.68 17.81
CA SER A 153 5.82 -21.88 18.71
C SER A 153 5.02 -21.61 19.98
N GLN A 154 5.60 -21.97 21.13
CA GLN A 154 4.94 -21.82 22.44
C GLN A 154 3.54 -22.50 22.50
N GLY A 155 3.37 -23.65 21.85
CA GLY A 155 2.09 -24.38 21.80
C GLY A 155 1.05 -23.80 20.84
N GLU A 156 1.32 -22.66 20.20
CA GLU A 156 0.41 -22.03 19.26
C GLU A 156 0.86 -22.25 17.80
N LYS A 157 -0.11 -22.44 16.91
CA LYS A 157 0.15 -22.45 15.47
C LYS A 157 0.58 -21.05 15.01
N ARG A 158 1.64 -21.02 14.23
CA ARG A 158 2.26 -19.81 13.68
C ARG A 158 2.62 -20.04 12.21
N TYR A 159 2.62 -18.96 11.45
CA TYR A 159 2.89 -18.97 10.01
C TYR A 159 3.99 -17.98 9.67
N ALA A 160 5.04 -18.41 8.97
CA ALA A 160 6.16 -17.53 8.59
C ALA A 160 6.25 -17.38 7.09
N CYS A 161 6.62 -16.18 6.65
CA CYS A 161 6.95 -15.93 5.25
C CYS A 161 8.44 -16.19 5.03
N LEU A 162 8.80 -17.34 4.46
CA LEU A 162 10.20 -17.69 4.14
C LEU A 162 10.60 -17.28 2.72
N TRP A 163 10.00 -16.20 2.22
CA TRP A 163 10.40 -15.64 0.93
C TRP A 163 11.84 -15.11 1.03
N SER A 164 12.70 -15.47 0.08
CA SER A 164 14.15 -15.17 0.12
C SER A 164 14.47 -13.68 0.34
N THR A 165 13.65 -12.78 -0.21
CA THR A 165 13.78 -11.32 -0.08
C THR A 165 12.84 -10.70 0.96
N CYS A 166 12.16 -11.48 1.82
CA CYS A 166 11.24 -10.91 2.80
C CYS A 166 11.98 -10.24 3.95
N PHE A 167 11.70 -8.94 4.14
CA PHE A 167 12.23 -8.18 5.27
C PHE A 167 11.68 -8.68 6.61
N ARG A 168 10.45 -9.22 6.66
CA ARG A 168 9.88 -9.77 7.90
C ARG A 168 10.68 -10.98 8.38
N ASN A 169 11.14 -11.87 7.49
CA ASN A 169 11.90 -13.05 7.90
C ASN A 169 13.25 -12.72 8.55
N LYS A 170 13.93 -11.67 8.06
CA LYS A 170 15.32 -11.36 8.45
C LYS A 170 15.47 -10.67 9.81
N ARG A 171 14.54 -9.79 10.20
CA ARG A 171 14.77 -8.85 11.32
C ARG A 171 14.10 -9.27 12.62
N TYR A 172 12.92 -9.88 12.53
CA TYR A 172 12.19 -10.46 13.66
C TYR A 172 11.29 -11.53 13.04
N PRO A 173 11.40 -12.83 13.38
CA PRO A 173 10.47 -13.86 12.92
C PRO A 173 9.10 -13.63 13.58
N ARG A 174 8.47 -12.50 13.26
CA ARG A 174 7.08 -12.22 13.56
C ARG A 174 6.28 -13.09 12.62
N SER A 175 5.97 -14.28 13.09
CA SER A 175 4.94 -15.10 12.49
C SER A 175 3.63 -14.34 12.48
N PHE A 176 2.83 -14.68 11.48
CA PHE A 176 1.41 -14.45 11.51
C PHE A 176 0.79 -15.50 12.43
N SER A 177 -0.09 -15.08 13.33
CA SER A 177 -0.92 -16.00 14.12
C SER A 177 -1.98 -16.67 13.26
N LEU A 178 -2.39 -16.01 12.17
CA LEU A 178 -3.46 -16.47 11.28
C LEU A 178 -2.95 -16.64 9.85
N LEU A 179 -3.34 -17.75 9.23
CA LEU A 179 -2.99 -18.05 7.84
C LEU A 179 -3.43 -16.97 6.83
N PRO A 180 -4.66 -16.41 6.90
CA PRO A 180 -5.08 -15.35 5.99
C PRO A 180 -4.15 -14.13 6.00
N HIS A 181 -3.55 -13.80 7.15
CA HIS A 181 -2.61 -12.68 7.22
C HIS A 181 -1.28 -12.98 6.52
N LEU A 182 -0.79 -14.23 6.57
CA LEU A 182 0.37 -14.66 5.79
C LEU A 182 0.05 -14.57 4.29
N GLN A 183 -1.09 -15.12 3.87
CA GLN A 183 -1.52 -15.12 2.47
C GLN A 183 -1.71 -13.69 1.94
N GLN A 184 -2.31 -12.80 2.73
CA GLN A 184 -2.45 -11.39 2.42
C GLN A 184 -1.09 -10.69 2.30
N HIS A 185 -0.17 -10.98 3.22
CA HIS A 185 1.19 -10.46 3.17
C HIS A 185 1.89 -10.86 1.86
N ILE A 186 1.83 -12.13 1.47
CA ILE A 186 2.42 -12.63 0.23
C ILE A 186 1.81 -11.94 -0.99
N LYS A 187 0.46 -11.90 -1.06
CA LYS A 187 -0.28 -11.30 -2.17
C LYS A 187 0.12 -9.85 -2.42
N TYR A 188 0.33 -9.06 -1.35
CA TYR A 188 0.62 -7.63 -1.50
C TYR A 188 2.11 -7.27 -1.47
N LYS A 189 2.97 -8.08 -0.86
CA LYS A 189 4.41 -7.76 -0.71
C LYS A 189 5.31 -8.51 -1.67
N HIS A 190 4.91 -9.70 -2.10
CA HIS A 190 5.76 -10.59 -2.89
C HIS A 190 5.25 -10.76 -4.31
N LEU A 191 3.97 -11.12 -4.49
CA LEU A 191 3.40 -11.41 -5.80
C LEU A 191 3.63 -10.30 -6.87
N PRO A 192 3.50 -8.99 -6.56
CA PRO A 192 3.75 -7.92 -7.52
C PRO A 192 5.21 -7.80 -7.97
N ARG A 193 6.14 -8.52 -7.32
CA ARG A 193 7.58 -8.51 -7.60
C ARG A 193 8.06 -9.84 -8.19
N CYS A 194 7.16 -10.78 -8.44
CA CYS A 194 7.49 -12.11 -8.97
C CYS A 194 7.59 -12.14 -10.50
N ALA A 195 6.99 -11.16 -11.17
CA ALA A 195 7.05 -11.02 -12.62
C ALA A 195 8.49 -10.77 -13.10
N ARG A 196 8.96 -11.60 -14.04
CA ARG A 196 10.28 -11.49 -14.66
C ARG A 196 10.20 -11.83 -16.14
N PHE A 197 11.07 -11.21 -16.92
CA PHE A 197 11.31 -11.62 -18.30
C PHE A 197 12.51 -12.57 -18.32
N ILE A 198 12.28 -13.79 -18.75
CA ILE A 198 13.32 -14.80 -18.93
C ILE A 198 13.38 -15.21 -20.40
N THR A 199 14.51 -15.74 -20.82
CA THR A 199 14.61 -16.42 -22.11
C THR A 199 13.95 -17.80 -22.02
N PRO A 200 13.34 -18.34 -23.10
CA PRO A 200 12.61 -19.61 -23.06
C PRO A 200 13.43 -20.81 -22.54
N ASP A 201 14.75 -20.82 -22.75
CA ASP A 201 15.69 -21.82 -22.24
C ASP A 201 15.80 -21.84 -20.70
N LYS A 202 15.47 -20.74 -20.03
CA LYS A 202 15.49 -20.62 -18.55
C LYS A 202 14.16 -20.99 -17.90
N LYS A 203 13.19 -21.44 -18.69
CA LYS A 203 11.92 -21.96 -18.19
C LYS A 203 12.20 -23.19 -17.32
N SER A 204 11.73 -23.19 -16.07
CA SER A 204 11.98 -24.33 -15.17
C SER A 204 11.20 -25.57 -15.62
N LYS A 205 11.69 -26.75 -15.25
CA LYS A 205 10.96 -28.02 -15.48
C LYS A 205 9.62 -28.05 -14.74
N ASN A 206 9.51 -27.28 -13.65
CA ASN A 206 8.32 -27.13 -12.82
C ASN A 206 7.47 -25.90 -13.23
N PHE A 207 7.53 -25.51 -14.50
CA PHE A 207 6.65 -24.47 -15.01
C PHE A 207 5.21 -24.98 -15.17
N PHE A 208 4.22 -24.25 -14.67
CA PHE A 208 2.81 -24.65 -14.81
C PHE A 208 1.87 -23.47 -15.12
N SER A 209 0.67 -23.78 -15.59
CA SER A 209 -0.44 -22.85 -15.83
C SER A 209 -1.72 -23.44 -15.24
N LEU A 210 -2.52 -22.66 -14.52
CA LEU A 210 -3.84 -23.12 -14.07
C LEU A 210 -4.88 -23.08 -15.20
N THR A 211 -4.67 -22.23 -16.20
CA THR A 211 -5.62 -22.08 -17.33
C THR A 211 -5.48 -23.18 -18.37
N SER A 212 -4.42 -24.00 -18.32
CA SER A 212 -4.21 -25.12 -19.27
C SER A 212 -4.78 -26.47 -18.82
N SER A 213 -5.52 -26.53 -17.70
CA SER A 213 -6.07 -27.78 -17.16
C SER A 213 -7.61 -27.83 -17.13
N ALA A 214 -8.26 -27.28 -18.16
CA ALA A 214 -9.66 -27.53 -18.51
C ALA A 214 -9.73 -27.92 -19.99
#